data_AF-A0A5S3WIL6-F1
#
_entry.id   AF-A0A5S3WIL6-F1
#
_cell.length_a   1.000
_cell.length_b   1.000
_cell.length_c   1.000
_cell.angle_alpha   90.00
_cell.angle_beta   90.00
_cell.angle_gamma   90.00
#
_symmetry.space_group_name_H-M   'P 1'
#
loop_
_entity.id
_entity.type
_entity.pdbx_description
1 polymer ?
#
loop_
_entity_poly.entity_id
_entity_poly.type
_entity_poly.pdbx_seq_one_letter_code
_entity_poly.pdbx_strand_id
1 'polypeptide(L)'
;MKLASSLVVTGIIAMSVWGIALLQPMPVQALSSAQPQTVTQKQSSLKATRTNVATEATAQQQGTLMVALDTLVISGNTATLPTDKVQQLWQDFNTNTALNSRLIKQPLAVYVLYKDFSANFAQATITIGYSIDALSSAEDTVTLDAARYEPLLSRKKHSVQDIALAWQEIDYRRPINRVVEIHYLSDHSTITSSELLVGYGE
;
A
#
# COMPACT_ATOMS: atom_id res chain seq x y z
N MET A 1 -5.15 31.97 9.17
CA MET A 1 -3.82 31.97 8.51
C MET A 1 -3.84 30.96 7.38
N LYS A 2 -3.36 31.33 6.19
CA LYS A 2 -3.46 30.52 4.95
C LYS A 2 -2.25 29.57 4.87
N LEU A 3 -2.46 28.25 4.87
CA LEU A 3 -1.40 27.24 4.74
C LEU A 3 -1.71 26.24 3.61
N ALA A 4 -1.95 26.74 2.40
CA ALA A 4 -2.34 25.91 1.24
C ALA A 4 -1.50 26.19 -0.01
N SER A 5 -0.19 26.38 0.14
CA SER A 5 0.68 26.65 -1.01
C SER A 5 2.07 26.09 -0.78
N SER A 6 2.26 24.79 -0.99
CA SER A 6 3.49 24.22 -1.57
C SER A 6 3.47 22.68 -1.57
N LEU A 7 2.55 22.05 -2.30
CA LEU A 7 2.67 20.64 -2.71
C LEU A 7 2.31 20.46 -4.19
N VAL A 8 2.67 21.46 -5.00
CA VAL A 8 2.59 21.38 -6.46
C VAL A 8 4.03 21.30 -6.96
N VAL A 9 4.44 20.08 -7.34
CA VAL A 9 5.51 19.69 -8.29
C VAL A 9 6.08 18.36 -7.81
N THR A 10 5.56 17.26 -8.36
CA THR A 10 6.26 15.99 -8.59
C THR A 10 5.41 15.13 -9.55
N GLY A 11 5.00 15.75 -10.66
CA GLY A 11 4.26 15.10 -11.74
C GLY A 11 5.13 14.51 -12.85
N ILE A 12 6.45 14.44 -12.68
CA ILE A 12 7.38 13.93 -13.70
C ILE A 12 8.46 13.14 -12.96
N ILE A 13 8.80 11.94 -13.44
CA ILE A 13 9.80 10.96 -12.93
C ILE A 13 9.22 9.75 -12.14
N ALA A 14 7.89 9.55 -12.07
CA ALA A 14 7.33 8.28 -11.57
C ALA A 14 7.40 7.10 -12.59
N MET A 15 8.00 7.28 -13.77
CA MET A 15 8.11 6.22 -14.80
C MET A 15 9.52 5.63 -14.98
N SER A 16 10.56 6.23 -14.40
CA SER A 16 11.95 5.85 -14.75
C SER A 16 12.56 4.78 -13.84
N VAL A 17 11.97 4.49 -12.68
CA VAL A 17 12.60 3.59 -11.68
C VAL A 17 12.05 2.16 -11.69
N TRP A 18 10.88 1.91 -12.30
CA TRP A 18 10.35 0.55 -12.48
C TRP A 18 10.71 -0.09 -13.84
N GLY A 19 11.28 0.68 -14.79
CA GLY A 19 11.57 0.20 -16.14
C GLY A 19 12.77 -0.74 -16.28
N ILE A 20 13.65 -0.83 -15.28
CA ILE A 20 14.90 -1.60 -15.39
C ILE A 20 14.73 -3.07 -14.94
N ALA A 21 13.64 -3.41 -14.24
CA ALA A 21 13.37 -4.79 -13.80
C ALA A 21 12.76 -5.70 -14.89
N LEU A 22 12.46 -5.19 -16.09
CA LEU A 22 11.86 -5.95 -17.19
C LEU A 22 12.87 -6.53 -18.20
N LEU A 23 14.18 -6.36 -17.98
CA LEU A 23 15.23 -6.87 -18.88
C LEU A 23 15.77 -8.25 -18.46
N GLN A 24 14.93 -9.11 -17.87
CA GLN A 24 15.26 -10.54 -17.85
C GLN A 24 14.97 -11.11 -19.26
N PRO A 25 15.97 -11.67 -19.97
CA PRO A 25 15.74 -12.25 -21.29
C PRO A 25 14.81 -13.47 -21.15
N MET A 26 13.59 -13.36 -21.67
CA MET A 26 12.73 -14.53 -21.83
C MET A 26 13.38 -15.48 -22.86
N PRO A 27 13.42 -16.81 -22.61
CA PRO A 27 13.79 -17.75 -23.65
C PRO A 27 12.75 -17.68 -24.77
N VAL A 28 13.21 -17.33 -25.96
CA VAL A 28 12.42 -17.32 -27.20
C VAL A 28 11.89 -18.73 -27.44
N GLN A 29 10.59 -18.92 -27.28
CA GLN A 29 9.88 -20.06 -27.88
C GLN A 29 9.51 -19.66 -29.31
N ALA A 30 10.14 -20.33 -30.27
CA ALA A 30 9.83 -20.23 -31.68
C ALA A 30 8.59 -21.06 -32.05
N LEU A 31 7.99 -20.72 -33.22
CA LEU A 31 6.88 -21.35 -33.96
C LEU A 31 5.48 -21.02 -33.41
N SER A 32 4.44 -20.73 -34.21
CA SER A 32 4.24 -20.83 -35.66
C SER A 32 3.07 -19.94 -36.10
N SER A 33 3.06 -19.58 -37.38
CA SER A 33 2.02 -18.83 -38.13
C SER A 33 0.57 -19.18 -37.81
N ALA A 34 -0.29 -18.17 -37.67
CA ALA A 34 -1.56 -18.02 -38.43
C ALA A 34 -2.38 -16.80 -37.95
N GLN A 35 -2.52 -15.81 -38.83
CA GLN A 35 -3.62 -14.83 -38.92
C GLN A 35 -4.58 -15.40 -40.01
N PRO A 36 -5.91 -15.13 -40.09
CA PRO A 36 -6.63 -13.96 -39.60
C PRO A 36 -8.01 -14.18 -38.93
N GLN A 37 -8.44 -13.06 -38.35
CA GLN A 37 -9.75 -12.65 -37.86
C GLN A 37 -10.96 -13.12 -38.69
N THR A 38 -12.08 -13.34 -38.01
CA THR A 38 -13.42 -13.09 -38.56
C THR A 38 -14.35 -12.58 -37.47
N VAL A 39 -14.87 -11.37 -37.70
CA VAL A 39 -15.96 -10.71 -36.98
C VAL A 39 -17.28 -11.26 -37.52
N THR A 40 -18.29 -11.53 -36.66
CA THR A 40 -19.74 -11.23 -36.84
C THR A 40 -20.61 -11.89 -35.74
N GLN A 41 -21.12 -11.06 -34.81
CA GLN A 41 -22.55 -10.83 -34.48
C GLN A 41 -23.55 -12.02 -34.36
N LYS A 42 -24.17 -12.22 -33.18
CA LYS A 42 -25.65 -12.10 -32.97
C LYS A 42 -26.11 -12.28 -31.51
N GLN A 43 -27.14 -11.52 -31.19
CA GLN A 43 -27.86 -11.31 -29.93
C GLN A 43 -29.09 -12.24 -29.79
N SER A 44 -29.46 -12.61 -28.55
CA SER A 44 -30.83 -12.89 -28.01
C SER A 44 -30.73 -13.91 -26.84
N SER A 45 -30.91 -13.51 -25.57
CA SER A 45 -32.16 -13.56 -24.76
C SER A 45 -32.73 -15.00 -24.60
N LEU A 46 -33.01 -15.63 -23.44
CA LEU A 46 -33.63 -15.22 -22.17
C LEU A 46 -33.37 -16.28 -21.05
N LYS A 47 -33.13 -15.81 -19.83
CA LYS A 47 -33.80 -16.16 -18.54
C LYS A 47 -33.88 -17.63 -18.03
N ALA A 48 -33.19 -17.88 -16.90
CA ALA A 48 -33.67 -18.60 -15.70
C ALA A 48 -32.69 -18.29 -14.54
N THR A 49 -32.95 -17.34 -13.64
CA THR A 49 -33.78 -17.37 -12.42
C THR A 49 -33.27 -18.29 -11.30
N ARG A 50 -32.96 -17.63 -10.15
CA ARG A 50 -32.82 -18.06 -8.74
C ARG A 50 -31.38 -17.95 -8.20
N THR A 51 -31.06 -17.30 -7.09
CA THR A 51 -31.81 -16.55 -6.07
C THR A 51 -30.78 -15.77 -5.23
N ASN A 52 -31.12 -14.52 -4.89
CA ASN A 52 -30.78 -13.68 -3.71
C ASN A 52 -29.56 -14.09 -2.88
N VAL A 53 -28.60 -13.20 -2.61
CA VAL A 53 -28.78 -12.16 -1.57
C VAL A 53 -28.28 -10.80 -2.08
N ALA A 54 -29.23 -9.90 -2.34
CA ALA A 54 -29.00 -8.48 -2.23
C ALA A 54 -28.93 -8.17 -0.73
N THR A 55 -27.75 -7.79 -0.22
CA THR A 55 -27.71 -7.01 1.02
C THR A 55 -27.85 -5.57 0.60
N GLU A 56 -29.10 -5.13 0.67
CA GLU A 56 -29.52 -3.74 0.58
C GLU A 56 -28.62 -2.88 1.48
N ALA A 57 -28.05 -1.85 0.89
CA ALA A 57 -27.44 -0.75 1.61
C ALA A 57 -28.53 -0.02 2.39
N THR A 58 -28.77 -0.47 3.61
CA THR A 58 -29.49 0.31 4.61
C THR A 58 -28.56 1.42 5.08
N ALA A 59 -28.81 2.64 4.60
CA ALA A 59 -28.30 3.83 5.25
C ALA A 59 -28.87 3.89 6.67
N GLN A 60 -28.03 3.70 7.69
CA GLN A 60 -28.26 4.15 9.07
C GLN A 60 -26.97 3.98 9.91
N GLN A 61 -26.58 5.08 10.57
CA GLN A 61 -25.54 5.24 11.60
C GLN A 61 -24.06 5.29 11.13
N GLN A 62 -23.58 6.50 10.85
CA GLN A 62 -22.16 6.86 10.75
C GLN A 62 -21.46 6.74 12.12
N GLY A 63 -21.16 5.51 12.52
CA GLY A 63 -19.98 5.22 13.34
C GLY A 63 -18.93 4.65 12.41
N THR A 64 -17.78 5.30 12.26
CA THR A 64 -16.69 4.76 11.44
C THR A 64 -16.29 3.40 12.00
N LEU A 65 -16.53 2.32 11.25
CA LEU A 65 -16.15 0.97 11.68
C LEU A 65 -14.62 0.91 11.77
N MET A 66 -14.11 0.85 13.00
CA MET A 66 -12.68 0.73 13.24
C MET A 66 -12.16 -0.63 12.79
N VAL A 67 -11.01 -0.64 12.11
CA VAL A 67 -10.28 -1.84 11.68
C VAL A 67 -9.36 -2.29 12.82
N ALA A 68 -9.39 -3.57 13.18
CA ALA A 68 -8.42 -4.13 14.13
C ALA A 68 -7.24 -4.72 13.37
N LEU A 69 -6.02 -4.36 13.76
CA LEU A 69 -4.81 -5.08 13.36
C LEU A 69 -4.27 -5.83 14.58
N ASP A 70 -3.94 -7.10 14.37
CA ASP A 70 -3.22 -7.90 15.35
C ASP A 70 -1.76 -7.45 15.46
N THR A 71 -1.06 -7.93 16.48
CA THR A 71 0.36 -7.64 16.66
C THR A 71 1.16 -8.11 15.44
N LEU A 72 1.94 -7.21 14.88
CA LEU A 72 2.75 -7.45 13.68
C LEU A 72 4.19 -7.02 13.97
N VAL A 73 5.16 -7.87 13.64
CA VAL A 73 6.58 -7.52 13.73
C VAL A 73 7.11 -7.31 12.31
N ILE A 74 7.66 -6.12 12.07
CA ILE A 74 8.17 -5.69 10.76
C ILE A 74 9.69 -5.63 10.85
N SER A 75 10.40 -6.17 9.87
CA SER A 75 11.84 -5.97 9.68
C SER A 75 12.07 -5.17 8.40
N GLY A 76 12.86 -4.10 8.49
CA GLY A 76 13.11 -3.25 7.34
C GLY A 76 13.91 -1.99 7.64
N ASN A 77 13.88 -1.06 6.70
CA ASN A 77 14.61 0.21 6.81
C ASN A 77 13.82 1.17 7.71
N THR A 78 14.49 1.72 8.73
CA THR A 78 13.90 2.70 9.64
C THR A 78 14.72 3.99 9.63
N ALA A 79 14.04 5.13 9.54
CA ALA A 79 14.68 6.43 9.67
C ALA A 79 13.72 7.48 10.22
N THR A 80 14.24 8.45 10.98
CA THR A 80 13.50 9.65 11.38
C THR A 80 13.74 10.75 10.36
N LEU A 81 12.71 11.11 9.61
CA LEU A 81 12.81 12.05 8.48
C LEU A 81 11.50 12.82 8.24
N PRO A 82 11.54 13.92 7.46
CA PRO A 82 10.33 14.62 7.03
C PRO A 82 9.37 13.72 6.26
N THR A 83 8.07 13.77 6.55
CA THR A 83 7.09 12.86 5.92
C THR A 83 7.04 13.00 4.40
N ASP A 84 7.38 14.17 3.85
CA ASP A 84 7.50 14.43 2.40
C ASP A 84 8.78 13.83 1.75
N LYS A 85 9.70 13.26 2.54
CA LYS A 85 10.92 12.59 2.07
C LYS A 85 10.85 11.06 2.16
N VAL A 86 9.69 10.49 2.47
CA VAL A 86 9.50 9.02 2.55
C VAL A 86 9.92 8.27 1.28
N GLN A 87 9.86 8.93 0.12
CA GLN A 87 10.33 8.36 -1.15
C GLN A 87 11.80 7.92 -1.12
N GLN A 88 12.66 8.61 -0.36
CA GLN A 88 14.06 8.22 -0.20
C GLN A 88 14.16 6.90 0.57
N LEU A 89 13.41 6.75 1.66
CA LEU A 89 13.38 5.51 2.45
C LEU A 89 12.86 4.33 1.63
N TRP A 90 11.90 4.57 0.73
CA TRP A 90 11.45 3.57 -0.25
C TRP A 90 12.56 3.12 -1.19
N GLN A 91 13.42 4.03 -1.67
CA GLN A 91 14.57 3.69 -2.50
C GLN A 91 15.60 2.86 -1.72
N ASP A 92 15.88 3.27 -0.48
CA ASP A 92 16.80 2.55 0.41
C ASP A 92 16.30 1.12 0.70
N PHE A 93 14.99 0.98 0.95
CA PHE A 93 14.34 -0.32 1.13
C PHE A 93 14.44 -1.20 -0.14
N ASN A 94 14.09 -0.65 -1.31
CA ASN A 94 14.12 -1.40 -2.56
C ASN A 94 15.54 -1.85 -2.95
N THR A 95 16.56 -1.13 -2.52
CA THR A 95 17.98 -1.45 -2.79
C THR A 95 18.65 -2.22 -1.65
N ASN A 96 17.93 -2.52 -0.56
CA ASN A 96 18.44 -3.27 0.58
C ASN A 96 18.61 -4.77 0.26
N THR A 97 19.74 -5.12 -0.35
CA THR A 97 20.06 -6.50 -0.73
C THR A 97 20.20 -7.43 0.47
N ALA A 98 20.67 -6.91 1.62
CA ALA A 98 20.76 -7.69 2.85
C ALA A 98 19.36 -8.16 3.31
N LEU A 99 18.40 -7.23 3.41
CA LEU A 99 17.02 -7.55 3.76
C LEU A 99 16.37 -8.48 2.72
N ASN A 100 16.51 -8.15 1.44
CA ASN A 100 15.87 -8.92 0.36
C ASN A 100 16.44 -10.35 0.25
N SER A 101 17.73 -10.56 0.56
CA SER A 101 18.35 -11.89 0.56
C SER A 101 17.84 -12.81 1.67
N ARG A 102 17.18 -12.25 2.70
CA ARG A 102 16.57 -13.01 3.80
C ARG A 102 15.16 -13.48 3.50
N LEU A 103 14.54 -13.08 2.39
CA LEU A 103 13.20 -13.54 2.03
C LEU A 103 13.20 -15.06 1.75
N ILE A 104 12.46 -15.82 2.54
CA ILE A 104 12.27 -17.27 2.37
C ILE A 104 11.04 -17.63 1.54
N LYS A 105 10.16 -16.65 1.33
CA LYS A 105 8.96 -16.74 0.50
C LYS A 105 8.63 -15.35 -0.04
N GLN A 106 7.79 -15.33 -1.07
CA GLN A 106 7.25 -14.09 -1.60
C GLN A 106 6.45 -13.33 -0.51
N PRO A 107 6.79 -12.07 -0.20
CA PRO A 107 6.04 -11.28 0.77
C PRO A 107 4.64 -10.95 0.22
N LEU A 108 3.62 -11.06 1.08
CA LEU A 108 2.23 -10.76 0.72
C LEU A 108 1.91 -9.26 0.84
N ALA A 109 2.71 -8.52 1.60
CA ALA A 109 2.56 -7.09 1.77
C ALA A 109 3.90 -6.43 2.15
N VAL A 110 4.02 -5.14 1.81
CA VAL A 110 4.98 -4.21 2.41
C VAL A 110 4.22 -3.30 3.35
N TYR A 111 4.78 -3.07 4.52
CA TYR A 111 4.22 -2.20 5.54
C TYR A 111 5.05 -0.93 5.64
N VAL A 112 4.38 0.22 5.70
CA VAL A 112 4.98 1.51 6.07
C VAL A 112 4.35 1.95 7.38
N LEU A 113 5.16 1.99 8.43
CA LEU A 113 4.76 2.43 9.75
C LEU A 113 5.34 3.81 10.02
N TYR A 114 4.47 4.77 10.31
CA TYR A 114 4.83 6.11 10.78
C TYR A 114 4.49 6.20 12.27
N LYS A 115 5.46 6.59 13.09
CA LYS A 115 5.30 6.79 14.53
C LYS A 115 6.19 7.95 15.00
N ASP A 116 6.07 8.30 16.28
CA ASP A 116 6.92 9.32 16.92
C ASP A 116 6.93 10.64 16.13
N PHE A 117 5.73 11.13 15.78
CA PHE A 117 5.58 12.37 15.02
C PHE A 117 6.14 13.58 15.77
N SER A 118 6.76 14.51 15.04
CA SER A 118 7.07 15.83 15.57
C SER A 118 5.80 16.58 15.96
N ALA A 119 5.91 17.58 16.84
CA ALA A 119 4.75 18.34 17.34
C ALA A 119 3.89 19.00 16.24
N ASN A 120 4.47 19.23 15.06
CA ASN A 120 3.79 19.78 13.88
C ASN A 120 3.52 18.74 12.78
N PHE A 121 3.73 17.45 13.06
CA PHE A 121 3.53 16.31 12.15
C PHE A 121 4.35 16.34 10.85
N ALA A 122 5.34 17.23 10.74
CA ALA A 122 6.18 17.35 9.55
C ALA A 122 7.27 16.26 9.47
N GLN A 123 7.62 15.66 10.61
CA GLN A 123 8.61 14.58 10.71
C GLN A 123 8.02 13.41 11.49
N ALA A 124 8.49 12.20 11.20
CA ALA A 124 8.14 10.99 11.91
C ALA A 124 9.31 10.01 11.86
N THR A 125 9.32 9.04 12.78
CA THR A 125 10.07 7.80 12.61
C THR A 125 9.28 6.88 11.70
N ILE A 126 9.86 6.57 10.53
CA ILE A 126 9.22 5.79 9.48
C ILE A 126 9.97 4.48 9.32
N THR A 127 9.25 3.37 9.28
CA THR A 127 9.78 2.02 9.00
C THR A 127 9.08 1.46 7.77
N ILE A 128 9.85 1.05 6.76
CA ILE A 128 9.37 0.32 5.57
C ILE A 128 9.93 -1.08 5.61
N GLY A 129 9.06 -2.10 5.61
CA GLY A 129 9.53 -3.47 5.78
C GLY A 129 8.52 -4.56 5.46
N TYR A 130 8.99 -5.79 5.61
CA TYR A 130 8.19 -7.02 5.49
C TYR A 130 7.81 -7.54 6.87
N SER A 131 6.73 -8.34 6.94
CA SER A 131 6.50 -9.19 8.12
C SER A 131 7.68 -10.15 8.30
N ILE A 132 8.11 -10.35 9.54
CA ILE A 132 9.18 -11.31 9.87
C ILE A 132 8.84 -12.74 9.44
N ASP A 133 7.56 -13.09 9.27
CA ASP A 133 7.12 -14.41 8.81
C ASP A 133 7.58 -14.73 7.38
N ALA A 134 8.01 -13.72 6.62
CA ALA A 134 8.56 -13.85 5.28
C ALA A 134 10.09 -13.96 5.25
N LEU A 135 10.77 -13.88 6.40
CA LEU A 135 12.22 -13.79 6.49
C LEU A 135 12.84 -15.00 7.20
N SER A 136 14.07 -15.37 6.81
CA SER A 136 14.87 -16.41 7.46
C SER A 136 15.43 -15.97 8.81
N SER A 137 15.69 -14.67 8.96
CA SER A 137 16.08 -14.03 10.22
C SER A 137 15.55 -12.60 10.26
N ALA A 138 15.35 -12.09 11.47
CA ALA A 138 14.82 -10.76 11.69
C ALA A 138 15.88 -9.89 12.38
N GLU A 139 16.23 -8.78 11.73
CA GLU A 139 17.09 -7.71 12.24
C GLU A 139 16.35 -6.38 12.09
N ASP A 140 16.75 -5.36 12.84
CA ASP A 140 16.15 -4.02 12.75
C ASP A 140 14.62 -4.05 12.80
N THR A 141 14.09 -4.80 13.77
CA THR A 141 12.65 -5.06 13.88
C THR A 141 11.92 -3.97 14.63
N VAL A 142 10.70 -3.67 14.19
CA VAL A 142 9.73 -2.84 14.92
C VAL A 142 8.45 -3.63 15.12
N THR A 143 7.97 -3.64 16.36
CA THR A 143 6.68 -4.23 16.71
C THR A 143 5.57 -3.19 16.59
N LEU A 144 4.52 -3.54 15.86
CA LEU A 144 3.23 -2.87 15.83
C LEU A 144 2.29 -3.65 16.75
N ASP A 145 2.05 -3.13 17.94
CA ASP A 145 1.12 -3.78 18.88
C ASP A 145 -0.31 -3.79 18.35
N ALA A 146 -1.07 -4.83 18.73
CA ALA A 146 -2.47 -4.94 18.40
C ALA A 146 -3.26 -3.68 18.81
N ALA A 147 -4.00 -3.11 17.86
CA ALA A 147 -4.75 -1.88 18.07
C ALA A 147 -5.93 -1.76 17.09
N ARG A 148 -6.83 -0.81 17.39
CA ARG A 148 -7.92 -0.44 16.50
C ARG A 148 -7.58 0.87 15.80
N TYR A 149 -7.85 0.91 14.50
CA TYR A 149 -7.52 2.01 13.61
C TYR A 149 -8.77 2.56 12.95
N GLU A 150 -8.74 3.85 12.69
CA GLU A 150 -9.69 4.51 11.80
C GLU A 150 -9.21 4.35 10.35
N PRO A 151 -10.00 3.75 9.44
CA PRO A 151 -9.60 3.58 8.06
C PRO A 151 -9.73 4.89 7.28
N LEU A 152 -8.63 5.38 6.71
CA LEU A 152 -8.62 6.53 5.79
C LEU A 152 -8.81 6.07 4.34
N LEU A 153 -8.20 4.94 3.99
CA LEU A 153 -8.44 4.25 2.72
C LEU A 153 -8.67 2.76 2.99
N SER A 154 -9.84 2.27 2.60
CA SER A 154 -10.12 0.83 2.58
C SER A 154 -9.25 0.10 1.56
N ARG A 155 -8.91 -1.16 1.83
CA ARG A 155 -8.12 -2.02 0.94
C ARG A 155 -8.71 -2.13 -0.47
N LYS A 156 -8.15 -1.37 -1.43
CA LYS A 156 -8.50 -1.39 -2.86
C LYS A 156 -7.30 -0.94 -3.69
N LYS A 157 -7.42 -0.99 -5.02
CA LYS A 157 -6.42 -0.38 -5.90
C LYS A 157 -6.53 1.15 -5.80
N HIS A 158 -5.45 1.79 -5.37
CA HIS A 158 -5.34 3.24 -5.21
C HIS A 158 -4.17 3.76 -6.03
N SER A 159 -4.32 4.97 -6.55
CA SER A 159 -3.21 5.73 -7.11
C SER A 159 -2.38 6.37 -5.98
N VAL A 160 -1.18 6.83 -6.32
CA VAL A 160 -0.35 7.64 -5.40
C VAL A 160 -1.09 8.90 -4.97
N GLN A 161 -1.90 9.48 -5.85
CA GLN A 161 -2.68 10.69 -5.55
C GLN A 161 -3.80 10.40 -4.55
N ASP A 162 -4.45 9.24 -4.63
CA ASP A 162 -5.49 8.85 -3.66
C ASP A 162 -4.90 8.72 -2.25
N ILE A 163 -3.71 8.11 -2.14
CA ILE A 163 -2.97 8.00 -0.86
C ILE A 163 -2.60 9.40 -0.34
N ALA A 164 -2.08 10.27 -1.19
CA ALA A 164 -1.72 11.63 -0.81
C ALA A 164 -2.93 12.46 -0.34
N LEU A 165 -4.10 12.28 -0.97
CA LEU A 165 -5.34 12.91 -0.54
C LEU A 165 -5.81 12.36 0.81
N ALA A 166 -5.73 11.04 1.02
CA ALA A 166 -6.15 10.45 2.29
C ALA A 166 -5.30 10.89 3.49
N TRP A 167 -4.02 11.19 3.28
CA TRP A 167 -3.16 11.83 4.29
C TRP A 167 -3.66 13.23 4.71
N GLN A 168 -4.40 13.93 3.84
CA GLN A 168 -4.99 15.24 4.14
C GLN A 168 -6.27 15.12 4.98
N GLU A 169 -6.93 13.95 4.95
CA GLU A 169 -8.15 13.68 5.71
C GLU A 169 -7.88 13.32 7.18
N ILE A 170 -6.60 13.18 7.58
CA ILE A 170 -6.21 12.96 8.97
C ILE A 170 -6.63 14.16 9.82
N ASP A 171 -7.35 13.91 10.90
CA ASP A 171 -7.62 14.91 11.93
C ASP A 171 -6.37 15.19 12.79
N TYR A 172 -5.53 16.13 12.34
CA TYR A 172 -4.33 16.58 13.04
C TYR A 172 -4.61 17.37 14.35
N ARG A 173 -5.88 17.57 14.73
CA ARG A 173 -6.23 18.13 16.05
C ARG A 173 -6.16 17.09 17.16
N ARG A 174 -6.16 15.80 16.79
CA ARG A 174 -6.03 14.67 17.71
C ARG A 174 -4.57 14.21 17.77
N PRO A 175 -4.09 13.69 18.91
CA PRO A 175 -2.77 13.09 18.98
C PRO A 175 -2.73 11.89 18.03
N ILE A 176 -1.80 11.90 17.08
CA ILE A 176 -1.58 10.78 16.16
C ILE A 176 -0.51 9.89 16.80
N ASN A 177 -0.90 8.68 17.23
CA ASN A 177 0.07 7.72 17.76
C ASN A 177 0.85 7.06 16.63
N ARG A 178 0.14 6.67 15.56
CA ARG A 178 0.72 5.96 14.42
C ARG A 178 -0.16 6.01 13.18
N VAL A 179 0.48 5.94 12.02
CA VAL A 179 -0.19 5.73 10.73
C VAL A 179 0.44 4.49 10.07
N VAL A 180 -0.39 3.65 9.48
CA VAL A 180 0.04 2.42 8.81
C VAL A 180 -0.46 2.43 7.38
N GLU A 181 0.47 2.35 6.43
CA GLU A 181 0.18 2.03 5.03
C GLU A 181 0.52 0.56 4.79
N ILE A 182 -0.40 -0.16 4.15
CA ILE A 182 -0.22 -1.57 3.79
C ILE A 182 -0.34 -1.68 2.28
N HIS A 183 0.74 -2.08 1.61
CA HIS A 183 0.77 -2.35 0.18
C HIS A 183 0.76 -3.85 -0.07
N TYR A 184 -0.40 -4.38 -0.45
CA TYR A 184 -0.56 -5.79 -0.74
C TYR A 184 0.01 -6.13 -2.11
N LEU A 185 0.79 -7.21 -2.16
CA LEU A 185 1.53 -7.63 -3.33
C LEU A 185 0.88 -8.84 -4.01
N SER A 186 1.06 -8.94 -5.32
CA SER A 186 0.86 -10.18 -6.07
C SER A 186 2.07 -11.11 -5.93
N ASP A 187 1.93 -12.32 -6.47
CA ASP A 187 3.02 -13.31 -6.59
C ASP A 187 4.22 -12.80 -7.42
N HIS A 188 4.06 -11.69 -8.15
CA HIS A 188 5.11 -11.04 -8.94
C HIS A 188 5.64 -9.75 -8.30
N SER A 189 5.42 -9.56 -6.98
CA SER A 189 5.83 -8.35 -6.24
C SER A 189 5.18 -7.05 -6.73
N THR A 190 4.06 -7.12 -7.46
CA THR A 190 3.33 -5.93 -7.92
C THR A 190 2.25 -5.55 -6.92
N ILE A 191 2.13 -4.26 -6.58
CA ILE A 191 1.08 -3.77 -5.70
C ILE A 191 -0.29 -3.98 -6.36
N THR A 192 -1.15 -4.79 -5.73
CA THR A 192 -2.52 -5.05 -6.19
C THR A 192 -3.55 -4.15 -5.51
N SER A 193 -3.29 -3.82 -4.24
CA SER A 193 -4.15 -2.97 -3.42
C SER A 193 -3.34 -2.30 -2.32
N SER A 194 -3.81 -1.15 -1.86
CA SER A 194 -3.26 -0.47 -0.69
C SER A 194 -4.36 -0.18 0.34
N GLU A 195 -3.96 -0.01 1.58
CA GLU A 195 -4.82 0.40 2.69
C GLU A 195 -4.07 1.43 3.55
N LEU A 196 -4.78 2.43 4.06
CA LEU A 196 -4.21 3.49 4.92
C LEU A 196 -5.06 3.60 6.18
N LEU A 197 -4.40 3.45 7.33
CA LEU A 197 -5.01 3.35 8.65
C LEU A 197 -4.37 4.35 9.61
N VAL A 198 -5.16 5.07 10.38
CA VAL A 198 -4.67 5.98 11.42
C VAL A 198 -5.07 5.50 12.82
N GLY A 199 -4.09 5.46 13.72
CA GLY A 199 -4.27 5.20 15.13
C GLY A 199 -4.09 6.49 15.91
N TYR A 200 -5.19 7.02 16.46
CA TYR A 200 -5.14 8.18 17.36
C TYR A 200 -4.81 7.75 18.79
N GLY A 201 -4.16 8.63 19.53
CA GLY A 201 -4.03 8.53 20.97
C GLY A 201 -5.32 8.89 21.70
N GLU A 202 -5.35 8.51 22.98
CA GLU A 202 -6.37 8.97 23.93
C GLU A 202 -6.14 10.43 24.35
#